data_AF-A0A4S2JAG8-F1
#
_entry.id   AF-A0A4S2JAG8-F1
#
_cell.length_a   1.000
_cell.length_b   1.000
_cell.length_c   1.000
_cell.angle_alpha   90.00
_cell.angle_beta   90.00
_cell.angle_gamma   90.00
#
_symmetry.space_group_name_H-M   'P 1'
#
loop_
_entity.id
_entity.type
_entity.pdbx_description
1 polymer ?
#
loop_
_entity_poly.entity_id
_entity_poly.type
_entity_poly.pdbx_seq_one_letter_code
_entity_poly.pdbx_strand_id
1 'polypeptide(L)'
;MIEVLRTKIETLSSGQRWLIAVNEEDIVFNVLGDIAVTTDEEHSIEIKTICHYIPEKAKKQQRLQTMTDILKLEDLIMCNYTFTRKYVNNIGGPWIATFVNHYSINT
;
A
#
# COMPACT_ATOMS: atom_id res chain seq x y z
N MET A 1 9.29 -12.90 -8.35
CA MET A 1 9.88 -11.57 -8.57
C MET A 1 8.72 -10.63 -8.88
N ILE A 2 8.25 -9.85 -7.90
CA ILE A 2 7.30 -8.76 -8.18
C ILE A 2 8.17 -7.63 -8.73
N GLU A 3 8.38 -7.64 -10.04
CA GLU A 3 8.98 -6.51 -10.73
C GLU A 3 8.14 -5.27 -10.42
N VAL A 4 8.82 -4.20 -10.02
CA VAL A 4 8.29 -2.88 -9.62
C VAL A 4 7.08 -2.49 -10.47
N LEU A 5 5.87 -2.71 -9.95
CA LEU A 5 4.64 -2.33 -10.66
C LEU A 5 4.42 -0.83 -10.42
N ARG A 6 4.82 0.02 -11.36
CA ARG A 6 4.58 1.48 -11.30
C ARG A 6 3.44 1.87 -12.24
N THR A 7 2.22 1.50 -11.88
CA THR A 7 1.05 1.69 -12.74
C THR A 7 -0.11 2.32 -11.95
N LYS A 8 -0.89 3.20 -12.58
CA LYS A 8 -2.10 3.73 -11.95
C LYS A 8 -3.09 2.57 -11.74
N ILE A 9 -3.66 2.45 -10.54
CA ILE A 9 -4.59 1.34 -10.23
C ILE A 9 -5.76 1.30 -11.22
N GLU A 10 -6.24 2.46 -11.67
CA GLU A 10 -7.34 2.58 -12.62
C GLU A 10 -7.08 1.87 -13.96
N THR A 11 -5.82 1.74 -14.38
CA THR A 11 -5.45 1.08 -15.64
C THR A 11 -5.29 -0.43 -15.50
N LEU A 12 -5.39 -0.98 -14.28
CA LEU A 12 -5.32 -2.42 -14.04
C LEU A 12 -6.70 -3.06 -14.20
N SER A 13 -6.76 -4.25 -14.78
CA SER A 13 -7.97 -5.07 -14.81
C SER A 13 -8.34 -5.58 -13.41
N SER A 14 -9.59 -6.01 -13.22
CA SER A 14 -10.02 -6.57 -11.92
C SER A 14 -9.15 -7.76 -11.47
N GLY A 15 -8.71 -8.61 -12.42
CA GLY A 15 -7.81 -9.72 -12.14
C GLY A 15 -6.42 -9.25 -11.71
N GLN A 16 -5.86 -8.24 -12.39
CA GLN A 16 -4.57 -7.64 -12.00
C GLN A 16 -4.64 -6.96 -10.63
N ARG A 17 -5.72 -6.24 -10.34
CA ARG A 17 -5.95 -5.62 -9.02
C ARG A 17 -6.04 -6.66 -7.92
N TRP A 18 -6.69 -7.80 -8.18
CA TRP A 18 -6.78 -8.89 -7.23
C TRP A 18 -5.41 -9.51 -6.92
N LEU A 19 -4.53 -9.64 -7.92
CA LEU A 19 -3.18 -10.18 -7.75
C LEU A 19 -2.24 -9.29 -6.91
N ILE A 20 -2.56 -8.00 -6.77
CA ILE A 20 -1.75 -7.04 -6.00
C ILE A 20 -2.44 -6.58 -4.71
N ALA A 21 -3.61 -7.14 -4.40
CA ALA A 21 -4.30 -6.83 -3.16
C ALA A 21 -3.49 -7.39 -1.99
N VAL A 22 -3.25 -6.55 -0.98
CA VAL A 22 -2.63 -6.97 0.29
C VAL A 22 -3.74 -7.39 1.25
N ASN A 23 -3.68 -8.63 1.75
CA ASN A 23 -4.61 -9.09 2.78
C ASN A 23 -4.25 -8.44 4.12
N GLU A 24 -5.24 -8.05 4.90
CA GLU A 24 -5.04 -7.39 6.19
C GLU A 24 -4.23 -8.28 7.16
N GLU A 25 -4.47 -9.58 7.17
CA GLU A 25 -3.73 -10.54 8.00
C GLU A 25 -2.24 -10.65 7.67
N ASP A 26 -1.85 -10.29 6.45
CA ASP A 26 -0.48 -10.34 5.96
C ASP A 26 0.29 -9.07 6.32
N ILE A 27 -0.41 -7.99 6.69
CA ILE A 27 0.19 -6.71 7.08
C ILE A 27 0.96 -6.90 8.39
N VAL A 28 2.21 -6.44 8.39
CA VAL A 28 3.04 -6.38 9.58
C VAL A 28 2.89 -5.01 10.24
N PHE A 29 3.12 -3.95 9.46
CA PHE A 29 2.92 -2.57 9.89
C PHE A 29 2.76 -1.66 8.68
N ASN A 30 2.17 -0.50 8.88
CA ASN A 30 2.07 0.56 7.89
C ASN A 30 2.64 1.86 8.45
N VAL A 31 3.22 2.67 7.57
CA VAL A 31 3.82 3.96 7.90
C VAL A 31 3.19 5.02 7.01
N LEU A 32 2.67 6.08 7.62
CA LEU A 32 2.27 7.27 6.89
C LEU A 32 3.52 7.95 6.31
N GLY A 33 3.57 8.09 4.99
CA GLY A 33 4.68 8.74 4.30
C GLY A 33 4.48 10.23 4.13
N ASP A 34 3.36 10.61 3.50
CA ASP A 34 3.12 12.00 3.08
C ASP A 34 1.62 12.29 3.02
N ILE A 35 1.27 13.56 3.24
CA ILE A 35 -0.09 14.10 3.05
C ILE A 35 0.01 15.40 2.26
N ALA A 36 -0.62 15.44 1.10
CA ALA A 36 -0.74 16.64 0.29
C ALA A 36 -2.20 17.07 0.19
N VAL A 37 -2.44 18.38 0.20
CA VAL A 37 -3.77 18.98 0.07
C VAL A 37 -3.75 19.97 -1.08
N THR A 38 -4.71 19.82 -1.99
CA THR A 38 -4.97 20.76 -3.08
C THR A 38 -6.29 21.46 -2.78
N THR A 39 -6.32 22.79 -2.89
CA THR A 39 -7.49 23.62 -2.54
C THR A 39 -7.83 24.66 -3.62
N ASP A 40 -7.56 24.34 -4.89
CA ASP A 40 -7.87 25.21 -6.03
C ASP A 40 -9.31 24.96 -6.53
N GLU A 41 -9.54 24.90 -7.85
CA GLU A 41 -10.86 24.59 -8.43
C GLU A 41 -11.37 23.20 -8.02
N GLU A 42 -10.46 22.23 -7.79
CA GLU A 42 -10.79 20.89 -7.31
C GLU A 42 -10.07 20.60 -5.98
N HIS A 43 -10.82 20.67 -4.88
CA HIS A 43 -10.28 20.31 -3.57
C HIS A 43 -9.98 18.80 -3.49
N SER A 44 -8.77 18.44 -3.09
CA SER A 44 -8.39 17.04 -2.90
C SER A 44 -7.36 16.85 -1.80
N ILE A 45 -7.39 15.66 -1.19
CA ILE A 45 -6.36 15.20 -0.24
C ILE A 45 -5.72 13.95 -0.84
N GLU A 46 -4.40 13.93 -0.86
CA GLU A 46 -3.58 12.78 -1.20
C GLU A 46 -2.86 12.27 0.05
N ILE A 47 -2.91 10.96 0.29
CA ILE A 47 -2.19 10.28 1.37
C ILE A 47 -1.30 9.21 0.75
N LYS A 48 0.00 9.27 1.03
CA LYS A 48 0.95 8.21 0.69
C LYS A 48 1.23 7.37 1.92
N THR A 49 1.07 6.05 1.80
CA THR A 49 1.37 5.10 2.88
C THR A 49 2.28 4.00 2.37
N ILE A 50 3.17 3.55 3.23
CA ILE A 50 4.05 2.40 3.00
C ILE A 50 3.54 1.26 3.87
N CYS A 51 3.07 0.20 3.25
CA CYS A 51 2.65 -1.03 3.89
C CYS A 51 3.78 -2.06 3.82
N HIS A 52 4.11 -2.67 4.95
CA HIS A 52 5.04 -3.79 5.01
C HIS A 52 4.22 -5.03 5.29
N TYR A 53 4.31 -6.03 4.41
CA TYR A 53 3.55 -7.25 4.53
C TYR A 53 4.39 -8.47 4.16
N ILE A 54 3.99 -9.62 4.68
CA ILE A 54 4.60 -10.92 4.36
C ILE A 54 3.48 -11.76 3.78
N PRO A 55 3.56 -12.21 2.51
CA PRO A 55 2.55 -13.09 1.95
C PRO A 55 2.36 -14.35 2.80
N GLU A 56 1.11 -14.69 3.09
CA GLU A 56 0.73 -15.84 3.90
C GLU A 56 1.33 -15.81 5.32
N LYS A 57 1.44 -14.63 5.93
CA LYS A 57 2.04 -14.42 7.25
C LYS A 57 1.42 -15.31 8.32
N ALA A 58 0.10 -15.48 8.29
CA ALA A 58 -0.63 -16.32 9.24
C ALA A 58 -0.15 -17.79 9.23
N LYS A 59 0.29 -18.31 8.07
CA LYS A 59 0.88 -19.65 7.96
C LYS A 59 2.32 -19.70 8.48
N LYS A 60 3.03 -18.56 8.50
CA LYS A 60 4.43 -18.41 8.91
C LYS A 60 4.60 -17.97 10.38
N GLN A 61 3.50 -17.72 11.09
CA GLN A 61 3.45 -17.07 12.42
C GLN A 61 4.19 -17.81 13.55
N GLN A 62 4.61 -19.07 13.36
CA GLN A 62 5.34 -19.83 14.38
C GLN A 62 6.76 -19.32 14.68
N ARG A 63 7.32 -18.38 13.90
CA ARG A 63 8.75 -17.98 14.00
C ARG A 63 9.04 -16.52 14.32
N LEU A 64 8.04 -15.63 14.41
CA LEU A 64 8.27 -14.19 14.51
C LEU A 64 7.90 -13.66 15.91
N GLN A 65 8.92 -13.37 16.73
CA GLN A 65 8.73 -12.91 18.11
C GLN A 65 9.11 -11.45 18.32
N THR A 66 9.96 -10.85 17.46
CA THR A 66 10.41 -9.45 17.61
C THR A 66 10.40 -8.66 16.29
N MET A 67 10.38 -7.32 16.38
CA MET A 67 10.51 -6.42 15.22
C MET A 67 11.84 -6.60 14.46
N THR A 68 12.90 -6.98 15.17
CA THR A 68 14.20 -7.27 14.56
C THR A 68 14.15 -8.54 13.69
N ASP A 69 13.36 -9.53 14.09
CA ASP A 69 13.18 -10.77 13.30
C ASP A 69 12.42 -10.48 12.01
N ILE A 70 11.44 -9.57 12.06
CA ILE A 70 10.66 -9.12 10.90
C ILE A 70 11.55 -8.42 9.87
N LEU A 71 12.42 -7.51 10.30
CA LEU A 71 13.29 -6.74 9.40
C LEU A 71 14.36 -7.60 8.71
N LYS A 72 14.63 -8.81 9.23
CA LYS A 72 15.57 -9.77 8.64
C LYS A 72 14.92 -10.75 7.67
N LEU A 73 13.61 -10.66 7.47
CA LEU A 73 12.91 -11.54 6.54
C LEU A 73 13.18 -11.13 5.10
N GLU A 74 13.81 -12.03 4.36
CA GLU A 74 13.95 -11.95 2.89
C GLU A 74 12.58 -11.88 2.18
N ASP A 75 11.52 -12.36 2.84
CA ASP A 75 10.14 -12.34 2.36
C ASP A 75 9.37 -11.04 2.66
N LEU A 76 9.99 -10.05 3.31
CA LEU A 76 9.33 -8.78 3.61
C LEU A 76 9.13 -7.97 2.32
N ILE A 77 7.87 -7.70 1.98
CA ILE A 77 7.51 -6.90 0.81
C ILE A 77 7.03 -5.53 1.28
N MET A 78 7.55 -4.49 0.65
CA MET A 78 7.04 -3.13 0.79
C MET A 78 6.05 -2.83 -0.32
N CYS A 79 4.91 -2.24 0.05
CA CYS A 79 3.91 -1.74 -0.88
C CYS A 79 3.60 -0.27 -0.59
N ASN A 80 3.80 0.60 -1.58
CA ASN A 80 3.48 2.01 -1.49
C ASN A 80 2.11 2.26 -2.11
N TYR A 81 1.13 2.70 -1.33
CA TYR A 81 -0.16 3.16 -1.84
C TYR A 81 -0.23 4.68 -1.84
N THR A 82 -0.87 5.22 -2.86
CA THR A 82 -1.36 6.61 -2.87
C THR A 82 -2.88 6.56 -2.88
N PHE A 83 -3.49 7.18 -1.88
CA PHE A 83 -4.92 7.33 -1.76
C PHE A 83 -5.30 8.78 -2.03
N THR A 84 -6.28 9.01 -2.89
CA THR A 84 -6.80 10.34 -3.20
C THR A 84 -8.27 10.41 -2.81
N ARG A 85 -8.67 11.51 -2.19
CA ARG A 85 -10.07 11.84 -1.91
C ARG A 85 -10.37 13.23 -2.42
N LYS A 86 -11.34 13.32 -3.34
CA LYS A 86 -11.85 14.60 -3.86
C LYS A 86 -12.96 15.14 -2.99
N TYR A 87 -13.07 16.46 -2.92
CA TYR A 87 -14.07 17.19 -2.17
C TYR A 87 -14.81 18.16 -3.08
N VAL A 88 -16.13 18.23 -2.94
CA VAL A 88 -16.99 19.21 -3.61
C VAL A 88 -17.84 19.86 -2.53
N ASN A 89 -17.78 21.18 -2.40
CA ASN A 89 -18.53 21.94 -1.36
C ASN A 89 -18.30 21.38 0.06
N ASN A 90 -17.05 21.06 0.41
CA ASN A 90 -16.65 20.41 1.68
C ASN A 90 -17.22 18.99 1.91
N ILE A 91 -17.89 18.40 0.92
CA ILE A 91 -18.35 17.00 0.97
C ILE A 91 -17.28 16.14 0.30
N GLY A 92 -16.66 15.25 1.07
CA GLY A 92 -15.62 14.34 0.58
C GLY A 92 -16.20 13.07 -0.03
N GLY A 93 -15.83 12.76 -1.27
CA GLY A 93 -16.14 11.49 -1.94
C GLY A 93 -15.42 10.28 -1.32
N PRO A 94 -15.47 9.10 -1.96
CA PRO A 94 -14.72 7.94 -1.47
C PRO A 94 -13.21 8.15 -1.57
N TRP A 95 -12.44 7.45 -0.71
CA TRP A 95 -11.01 7.29 -0.92
C TRP A 95 -10.77 6.33 -2.08
N ILE A 96 -9.91 6.74 -3.01
CA ILE A 96 -9.56 5.95 -4.18
C ILE A 96 -8.06 5.70 -4.13
N ALA A 97 -7.65 4.44 -4.16
CA ALA A 97 -6.24 4.10 -4.38
C ALA A 97 -5.91 4.40 -5.85
N THR A 98 -5.02 5.37 -6.09
CA THR A 98 -4.67 5.87 -7.43
C THR A 98 -3.36 5.27 -7.92
N PHE A 99 -2.47 4.91 -6.98
CA PHE A 99 -1.17 4.33 -7.29
C PHE A 99 -0.83 3.24 -6.27
N VAL A 100 -0.13 2.22 -6.77
CA VAL A 100 0.37 1.10 -5.97
C VAL A 100 1.72 0.68 -6.53
N ASN A 101 2.68 0.39 -5.65
CA ASN A 101 3.97 -0.15 -6.04
C ASN A 101 4.50 -1.13 -5.01
N HIS A 102 4.67 -2.38 -5.42
CA HIS A 102 5.23 -3.45 -4.60
C HIS A 102 6.68 -3.68 -4.98
N TYR A 103 7.55 -3.87 -3.98
CA TYR A 103 8.94 -4.20 -4.19
C TYR A 103 9.50 -4.98 -2.99
N SER A 104 10.38 -5.94 -3.31
CA SER A 104 11.15 -6.68 -2.32
C SER A 104 12.38 -5.89 -1.91
N ILE A 105 12.73 -5.93 -0.62
CA ILE A 105 14.00 -5.41 -0.15
C ILE A 105 15.02 -6.55 -0.25
N ASN A 106 15.79 -6.60 -1.33
CA ASN A 106 16.97 -7.45 -1.36
C ASN A 106 18.10 -6.68 -0.67
N THR A 107 18.38 -7.00 0.60
CA THR A 107 19.59 -6.54 1.31
C THR A 107 20.78 -7.43 0.99
#